data_AF-A0A1S1MB09-F1
#
_entry.id   AF-A0A1S1MB09-F1
#
_cell.length_a   1.000
_cell.length_b   1.000
_cell.length_c   1.000
_cell.angle_alpha   90.00
_cell.angle_beta   90.00
_cell.angle_gamma   90.00
#
_symmetry.space_group_name_H-M   'P 1'
#
loop_
_entity.id
_entity.type
_entity.pdbx_description
1 polymer ?
#
loop_
_entity_poly.entity_id
_entity_poly.type
_entity_poly.pdbx_seq_one_letter_code
_entity_poly.pdbx_strand_id
1 'polypeptide(L)'
;MLLPSSVDARRVGRAFLVGTAAAAVMALTGFVPVSAADPDAEPVINCDAAGYQRVAAGVALATADYMDENPDVRDAYTRMKSDNVRPSEEVEAYLAGHPDVAASMSRLRQPLKDLMIRCGWGVPASQ
;
A
#
# COMPACT_ATOMS: atom_id res chain seq x y z
N MET A 1 25.37 1.10 52.83
CA MET A 1 26.35 0.03 52.53
C MET A 1 26.15 -0.38 51.08
N LEU A 2 27.24 -0.26 50.29
CA LEU A 2 27.54 -0.92 49.00
C LEU A 2 26.78 -0.49 47.72
N LEU A 3 27.44 0.37 46.94
CA LEU A 3 27.34 0.43 45.47
C LEU A 3 28.01 -0.82 44.87
N PRO A 4 27.54 -1.26 43.69
CA PRO A 4 28.41 -1.72 42.61
C PRO A 4 28.04 -1.01 41.30
N SER A 5 28.86 -0.88 40.28
CA SER A 5 30.30 -0.98 40.08
C SER A 5 30.50 -0.34 38.71
N SER A 6 31.39 0.64 38.62
CA SER A 6 31.80 1.26 37.37
C SER A 6 32.51 0.24 36.48
N VAL A 7 31.99 -0.02 35.28
CA VAL A 7 32.71 -0.80 34.27
C VAL A 7 33.77 0.11 33.65
N ASP A 8 35.01 -0.19 34.02
CA ASP A 8 36.25 0.44 33.59
C ASP A 8 36.40 0.50 32.07
N ALA A 9 36.52 1.71 31.56
CA ALA A 9 37.02 2.02 30.25
C ALA A 9 38.54 1.78 30.21
N ARG A 10 39.01 0.60 29.79
CA ARG A 10 40.45 0.36 29.53
C ARG A 10 40.70 -0.77 28.52
N ARG A 11 40.90 -0.37 27.26
CA ARG A 11 42.05 -0.66 26.38
C ARG A 11 41.63 -0.75 24.93
N VAL A 12 41.74 0.42 24.31
CA VAL A 12 42.07 0.63 22.90
C VAL A 12 43.25 -0.28 22.53
N GLY A 13 42.95 -1.39 21.85
CA GLY A 13 43.91 -2.26 21.17
C GLY A 13 43.83 -2.00 19.68
N ARG A 14 44.82 -1.29 19.16
CA ARG A 14 44.98 -0.89 17.76
C ARG A 14 45.11 -2.12 16.85
N ALA A 15 44.24 -2.23 15.84
CA ALA A 15 44.58 -2.83 14.56
C ALA A 15 44.14 -1.85 13.46
N PHE A 16 45.06 -0.95 13.10
CA PHE A 16 45.01 -0.26 11.81
C PHE A 16 45.39 -1.28 10.74
N LEU A 17 44.70 -1.28 9.58
CA LEU A 17 45.31 -1.07 8.26
C LEU A 17 44.23 -1.01 7.16
N VAL A 18 43.97 0.22 6.74
CA VAL A 18 43.74 0.70 5.35
C VAL A 18 42.49 0.24 4.60
N GLY A 19 41.49 1.12 4.62
CA GLY A 19 40.51 1.34 3.55
C GLY A 19 40.05 2.80 3.62
N THR A 20 40.74 3.69 2.93
CA THR A 20 40.43 5.14 2.89
C THR A 20 39.25 5.41 1.97
N ALA A 21 38.13 5.90 2.51
CA ALA A 21 37.38 7.03 1.97
C ALA A 21 36.14 7.33 2.85
N ALA A 22 36.18 8.49 3.50
CA ALA A 22 35.08 9.31 4.01
C ALA A 22 33.67 8.68 4.16
N ALA A 23 33.25 8.46 5.42
CA ALA A 23 31.85 8.60 5.78
C ALA A 23 31.77 9.53 7.00
N ALA A 24 31.23 10.71 6.74
CA ALA A 24 31.06 11.80 7.68
C ALA A 24 30.20 11.39 8.88
N VAL A 25 30.52 12.00 10.01
CA VAL A 25 29.71 12.03 11.22
C VAL A 25 28.32 12.58 10.89
N MET A 26 27.26 11.80 11.12
CA MET A 26 25.94 12.34 11.38
C MET A 26 25.31 11.63 12.58
N ALA A 27 25.34 12.36 13.69
CA ALA A 27 24.51 12.13 14.84
C ALA A 27 23.04 12.48 14.50
N LEU A 28 22.11 11.75 15.13
CA LEU A 28 20.81 12.24 15.56
C LEU A 28 19.88 12.85 14.48
N THR A 29 19.36 12.02 13.58
CA THR A 29 18.01 12.22 13.00
C THR A 29 17.40 10.84 12.77
N GLY A 30 16.08 10.72 12.98
CA GLY A 30 15.35 9.47 13.05
C GLY A 30 15.65 8.52 11.89
N PHE A 31 15.80 7.25 12.22
CA PHE A 31 15.85 6.17 11.24
C PHE A 31 14.47 6.06 10.57
N VAL A 32 14.22 6.86 9.53
CA VAL A 32 13.13 6.63 8.60
C VAL A 32 13.70 5.61 7.61
N PRO A 33 13.25 4.35 7.60
CA PRO A 33 13.64 3.45 6.52
C PRO A 33 13.07 4.03 5.23
N VAL A 34 13.91 4.71 4.45
CA VAL A 34 13.63 4.97 3.05
C VAL A 34 13.74 3.62 2.36
N SER A 35 12.60 2.95 2.17
CA SER A 35 12.50 1.94 1.14
C SER A 35 12.72 2.65 -0.19
N ALA A 36 13.90 2.49 -0.76
CA ALA A 36 14.11 2.78 -2.17
C ALA A 36 13.15 1.87 -2.95
N ALA A 37 12.03 2.43 -3.40
CA ALA A 37 11.21 1.77 -4.39
C ALA A 37 12.08 1.67 -5.65
N ASP A 38 12.42 0.43 -6.02
CA ASP A 38 13.09 0.12 -7.28
C ASP A 38 12.24 0.73 -8.41
N PRO A 39 12.79 1.59 -9.28
CA PRO A 39 12.02 2.19 -10.36
C PRO A 39 11.39 1.09 -11.22
N ASP A 40 10.06 1.09 -11.24
CA ASP A 40 9.23 0.40 -12.23
C ASP A 40 9.54 -1.10 -12.44
N ALA A 41 9.75 -1.85 -11.35
CA ALA A 41 9.45 -3.27 -11.43
C ALA A 41 7.93 -3.37 -11.70
N GLU A 42 7.56 -3.75 -12.94
CA GLU A 42 6.17 -4.08 -13.26
C GLU A 42 5.62 -4.94 -12.11
N PRO A 43 4.48 -4.57 -11.50
CA PRO A 43 3.99 -5.27 -10.34
C PRO A 43 3.89 -6.76 -10.71
N VAL A 44 4.72 -7.59 -10.06
CA VAL A 44 4.73 -9.02 -10.35
C VAL A 44 3.36 -9.55 -9.96
N ILE A 45 2.51 -9.74 -10.97
CA ILE A 45 1.15 -10.22 -10.80
C ILE A 45 1.24 -11.71 -10.47
N ASN A 46 1.12 -12.03 -9.18
CA ASN A 46 1.08 -13.39 -8.69
C ASN A 46 -0.38 -13.85 -8.61
N CYS A 47 -0.65 -15.06 -9.09
CA CYS A 47 -1.93 -15.74 -8.90
C CYS A 47 -2.02 -16.39 -7.51
N ASP A 48 -1.74 -15.62 -6.48
CA ASP A 48 -1.86 -16.00 -5.06
C ASP A 48 -2.65 -14.94 -4.28
N ALA A 49 -2.95 -15.23 -3.01
CA ALA A 49 -3.70 -14.32 -2.16
C ALA A 49 -3.01 -12.95 -2.00
N ALA A 50 -1.67 -12.91 -1.95
CA ALA A 50 -0.93 -11.67 -1.82
C ALA A 50 -1.01 -10.80 -3.10
N GLY A 51 -0.99 -11.42 -4.27
CA GLY A 51 -1.16 -10.76 -5.56
C GLY A 51 -2.56 -10.16 -5.71
N TYR A 52 -3.60 -10.88 -5.29
CA TYR A 52 -4.95 -10.33 -5.22
C TYR A 52 -5.02 -9.08 -4.34
N GLN A 53 -4.48 -9.15 -3.12
CA GLN A 53 -4.51 -8.00 -2.20
C GLN A 53 -3.72 -6.81 -2.74
N ARG A 54 -2.59 -7.04 -3.43
CA ARG A 54 -1.83 -5.95 -4.08
C ARG A 54 -2.63 -5.25 -5.18
N VAL A 55 -3.32 -6.01 -6.05
CA VAL A 55 -4.17 -5.42 -7.09
C VAL A 55 -5.38 -4.72 -6.47
N ALA A 56 -6.01 -5.31 -5.46
CA ALA A 56 -7.13 -4.69 -4.76
C ALA A 56 -6.72 -3.36 -4.09
N ALA A 57 -5.54 -3.31 -3.46
CA ALA A 57 -4.99 -2.08 -2.89
C ALA A 57 -4.75 -1.01 -3.97
N GLY A 58 -4.23 -1.40 -5.14
CA GLY A 58 -4.07 -0.48 -6.28
C GLY A 58 -5.40 0.08 -6.78
N VAL A 59 -6.44 -0.76 -6.89
CA VAL A 59 -7.80 -0.31 -7.25
C VAL A 59 -8.37 0.65 -6.20
N ALA A 60 -8.15 0.38 -4.91
CA ALA A 60 -8.60 1.24 -3.82
C ALA A 60 -7.90 2.60 -3.87
N LEU A 61 -6.58 2.63 -4.11
CA LEU A 61 -5.82 3.87 -4.25
C LEU A 61 -6.29 4.69 -5.46
N ALA A 62 -6.42 4.06 -6.64
CA ALA A 62 -6.92 4.76 -7.82
C ALA A 62 -8.35 5.29 -7.65
N THR A 63 -9.17 4.62 -6.81
CA THR A 63 -10.50 5.12 -6.44
C THR A 63 -10.40 6.34 -5.52
N ALA A 64 -9.45 6.35 -4.58
CA ALA A 64 -9.19 7.51 -3.73
C ALA A 64 -8.73 8.72 -4.57
N ASP A 65 -7.79 8.51 -5.50
CA ASP A 65 -7.32 9.56 -6.41
C ASP A 65 -8.46 10.14 -7.26
N TYR A 66 -9.32 9.27 -7.81
CA TYR A 66 -10.54 9.71 -8.51
C TYR A 66 -11.45 10.55 -7.61
N MET A 67 -11.65 10.15 -6.35
CA MET A 67 -12.47 10.92 -5.40
C MET A 67 -11.83 12.26 -5.01
N ASP A 68 -10.51 12.35 -5.02
CA ASP A 68 -9.82 13.62 -4.79
C ASP A 68 -9.97 14.59 -5.96
N GLU A 69 -10.01 14.08 -7.19
CA GLU A 69 -10.32 14.84 -8.40
C GLU A 69 -11.83 15.16 -8.55
N ASN A 70 -12.69 14.38 -7.90
CA ASN A 70 -14.15 14.46 -7.97
C ASN A 70 -14.73 14.63 -6.55
N PRO A 71 -14.56 15.82 -5.93
CA PRO A 71 -14.91 16.05 -4.53
C PRO A 71 -16.40 15.87 -4.22
N ASP A 72 -17.27 16.08 -5.21
CA ASP A 72 -18.71 15.83 -5.10
C ASP A 72 -19.03 14.33 -4.92
N VAL A 73 -18.33 13.47 -5.66
CA VAL A 73 -18.41 12.01 -5.51
C VAL A 73 -17.87 11.59 -4.14
N ARG A 74 -16.71 12.13 -3.74
CA ARG A 74 -16.12 11.87 -2.41
C ARG A 74 -17.09 12.22 -1.29
N ASP A 75 -17.70 13.40 -1.36
CA ASP A 75 -18.62 13.89 -0.36
C ASP A 75 -19.91 13.06 -0.31
N ALA A 76 -20.40 12.61 -1.47
CA ALA A 76 -21.53 11.69 -1.56
C ALA A 76 -21.21 10.36 -0.87
N TYR A 77 -20.11 9.71 -1.25
CA TYR A 77 -19.67 8.44 -0.64
C TYR A 77 -19.35 8.58 0.85
N THR A 78 -18.84 9.73 1.29
CA THR A 78 -18.54 10.00 2.71
C THR A 78 -19.80 10.10 3.57
N ARG A 79 -20.90 10.66 3.02
CA ARG A 79 -22.19 10.75 3.72
C ARG A 79 -22.94 9.43 3.78
N MET A 80 -22.67 8.52 2.85
CA MET A 80 -23.24 7.18 2.83
C MET A 80 -22.64 6.37 3.99
N LYS A 81 -23.31 6.37 5.15
CA LYS A 81 -22.82 5.62 6.32
C LYS A 81 -22.84 4.12 6.01
N SER A 82 -21.71 3.47 6.24
CA SER A 82 -21.59 2.02 6.14
C SER A 82 -22.06 1.37 7.44
N ASP A 83 -23.31 0.89 7.45
CA ASP A 83 -23.83 0.06 8.55
C ASP A 83 -23.40 -1.42 8.44
N ASN A 84 -22.47 -1.74 7.52
CA ASN A 84 -21.77 -2.99 7.21
C ASN A 84 -22.34 -3.93 6.12
N VAL A 85 -21.37 -4.61 5.45
CA VAL A 85 -21.39 -5.85 4.64
C VAL A 85 -21.86 -5.80 3.17
N ARG A 86 -22.52 -4.74 2.70
CA ARG A 86 -22.85 -4.60 1.26
C ARG A 86 -22.44 -3.22 0.75
N PRO A 87 -22.20 -3.01 -0.56
CA PRO A 87 -22.38 -1.69 -1.12
C PRO A 87 -23.74 -1.23 -0.59
N SER A 88 -23.78 -0.17 0.20
CA SER A 88 -25.06 0.27 0.77
C SER A 88 -26.01 0.46 -0.42
N GLU A 89 -27.29 0.14 -0.26
CA GLU A 89 -28.30 0.39 -1.31
C GLU A 89 -28.20 1.85 -1.83
N GLU A 90 -27.68 2.76 -0.99
CA GLU A 90 -27.31 4.13 -1.31
C GLU A 90 -26.24 4.25 -2.40
N VAL A 91 -25.19 3.42 -2.41
CA VAL A 91 -24.19 3.40 -3.49
C VAL A 91 -24.81 2.93 -4.79
N GLU A 92 -25.63 1.87 -4.76
CA GLU A 92 -26.33 1.39 -5.97
C GLU A 92 -27.28 2.45 -6.53
N ALA A 93 -28.08 3.09 -5.67
CA ALA A 93 -28.97 4.18 -6.04
C ALA A 93 -28.21 5.38 -6.59
N TYR A 94 -27.09 5.76 -5.98
CA TYR A 94 -26.25 6.85 -6.44
C TYR A 94 -25.70 6.57 -7.85
N LEU A 95 -25.14 5.38 -8.08
CA LEU A 95 -24.57 5.02 -9.38
C LEU A 95 -25.65 4.87 -10.47
N ALA A 96 -26.88 4.49 -10.14
CA ALA A 96 -27.99 4.49 -11.09
C ALA A 96 -28.35 5.90 -11.58
N GLY A 97 -28.19 6.92 -10.73
CA GLY A 97 -28.38 8.34 -11.08
C GLY A 97 -27.17 9.01 -11.73
N HIS A 98 -25.98 8.41 -11.64
CA HIS A 98 -24.70 8.97 -12.10
C HIS A 98 -23.97 7.98 -13.02
N PRO A 99 -24.45 7.79 -14.27
CA PRO A 99 -23.91 6.78 -15.19
C PRO A 99 -22.45 7.02 -15.58
N ASP A 100 -22.00 8.28 -15.55
CA ASP A 100 -20.61 8.69 -15.75
C ASP A 100 -19.71 8.23 -14.60
N VAL A 101 -20.15 8.44 -13.34
CA VAL A 101 -19.45 7.93 -12.15
C VAL A 101 -19.45 6.41 -12.16
N ALA A 102 -20.57 5.76 -12.51
CA ALA A 102 -20.65 4.31 -12.64
C ALA A 102 -19.66 3.77 -13.68
N ALA A 103 -19.52 4.43 -14.83
CA ALA A 103 -18.56 4.07 -15.86
C ALA A 103 -17.11 4.21 -15.35
N SER A 104 -16.80 5.30 -14.63
CA SER A 104 -15.49 5.50 -13.99
C SER A 104 -15.18 4.41 -12.97
N MET A 105 -16.13 4.13 -12.07
CA MET A 105 -16.03 3.08 -11.07
C MET A 105 -15.88 1.68 -11.67
N SER A 106 -16.47 1.42 -12.85
CA SER A 106 -16.28 0.17 -13.58
C SER A 106 -14.86 0.06 -14.15
N ARG A 107 -14.35 1.15 -14.75
CA ARG A 107 -12.97 1.21 -15.28
C ARG A 107 -11.92 1.03 -14.19
N LEU A 108 -12.09 1.68 -13.04
CA LEU A 108 -11.18 1.57 -11.89
C LEU A 108 -11.04 0.13 -11.38
N ARG A 109 -12.11 -0.67 -11.46
CA ARG A 109 -12.09 -2.09 -11.04
C ARG A 109 -11.60 -3.06 -12.11
N GLN A 110 -11.33 -2.59 -13.33
CA GLN A 110 -10.88 -3.44 -14.42
C GLN A 110 -9.62 -4.26 -14.10
N PRO A 111 -8.59 -3.73 -13.41
CA PRO A 111 -7.41 -4.52 -13.06
C PRO A 111 -7.72 -5.78 -12.23
N LEU A 112 -8.73 -5.71 -11.37
CA LEU A 112 -9.15 -6.86 -10.57
C LEU A 112 -9.87 -7.91 -11.43
N LYS A 113 -10.70 -7.48 -12.39
CA LYS A 113 -11.34 -8.39 -13.35
C LYS A 113 -10.30 -9.08 -14.23
N ASP A 114 -9.33 -8.32 -14.73
CA ASP A 114 -8.27 -8.85 -15.59
C ASP A 114 -7.40 -9.85 -14.81
N LEU A 115 -7.11 -9.58 -13.53
CA LEU A 115 -6.44 -10.52 -12.64
C LEU A 115 -7.22 -11.83 -12.49
N MET A 116 -8.52 -11.73 -12.20
CA MET A 116 -9.37 -12.92 -12.03
C MET A 116 -9.40 -13.78 -13.29
N ILE A 117 -9.56 -13.17 -14.47
CA ILE A 117 -9.51 -13.85 -15.76
C ILE A 117 -8.16 -14.52 -15.97
N ARG A 118 -7.07 -13.79 -15.75
CA ARG A 118 -5.69 -14.28 -15.94
C ARG A 118 -5.35 -15.44 -14.99
N CYS A 119 -5.86 -15.41 -13.76
CA CYS A 119 -5.60 -16.42 -12.74
C CYS A 119 -6.67 -17.54 -12.69
N GLY A 120 -7.67 -17.50 -13.59
CA GLY A 120 -8.74 -18.50 -13.62
C GLY A 120 -9.68 -18.47 -12.42
N TRP A 121 -9.70 -17.38 -11.65
CA TRP A 121 -10.60 -17.23 -10.49
C TRP A 121 -12.00 -16.82 -10.96
N GLY A 122 -13.03 -17.56 -10.54
CA GLY A 122 -14.42 -17.30 -10.93
C GLY A 122 -14.92 -18.09 -12.14
N VAL A 123 -14.06 -18.93 -12.74
CA VAL A 123 -14.54 -20.08 -13.52
C VAL A 123 -14.96 -21.13 -12.49
N PRO A 124 -16.19 -21.69 -12.53
CA PRO A 124 -16.51 -22.82 -11.66
C PRO A 124 -15.46 -23.90 -11.89
N ALA A 125 -14.85 -24.42 -10.81
CA ALA A 125 -13.97 -25.57 -10.93
C ALA A 125 -14.77 -26.63 -11.68
N SER A 126 -14.32 -26.97 -12.89
CA SER A 126 -14.83 -28.17 -13.55
C SER A 126 -14.62 -29.33 -12.59
N GLN A 127 -15.69 -30.11 -12.40
CA GLN A 127 -15.65 -31.38 -11.69
C GLN A 127 -14.47 -32.25 -12.11
#